data_AF-A0A1X2DDY0-F1
#
_entry.id   AF-A0A1X2DDY0-F1
#
_cell.length_a   1.000
_cell.length_b   1.000
_cell.length_c   1.000
_cell.angle_alpha   90.00
_cell.angle_beta   90.00
_cell.angle_gamma   90.00
#
_symmetry.space_group_name_H-M   'P 1'
#
loop_
_entity.id
_entity.type
_entity.pdbx_description
1 polymer ?
#
loop_
_entity_poly.entity_id
_entity_poly.type
_entity_poly.pdbx_seq_one_letter_code
_entity_poly.pdbx_strand_id
1 'polypeptide(L)'
;MVETDLLALVDRQLISAEAKTTKTLGKNRAERMDAARKRVLSAKLLVADQIALATTQDSWERLSVENMKSAIDAETWDTGAAPRLRIVTGLGTESITDEFAD
;
A
#
# COMPACT_ATOMS: atom_id res chain seq x y z
N MET A 1 10.51 -13.70 1.05
CA MET A 1 10.78 -12.70 2.09
C MET A 1 9.78 -11.57 1.92
N VAL A 2 9.21 -11.09 3.02
CA VAL A 2 8.28 -9.97 3.07
C VAL A 2 9.01 -8.82 3.74
N GLU A 3 8.88 -7.62 3.19
CA GLU A 3 9.55 -6.41 3.65
C GLU A 3 8.55 -5.25 3.51
N THR A 4 8.67 -4.26 4.40
CA THR A 4 7.96 -2.98 4.30
C THR A 4 9.01 -1.88 4.36
N ASP A 5 8.88 -0.89 3.47
CA ASP A 5 9.84 0.22 3.40
C ASP A 5 9.77 1.11 4.65
N LEU A 6 8.56 1.26 5.22
CA LEU A 6 8.33 2.04 6.42
C LEU A 6 7.20 1.42 7.26
N LEU A 7 7.41 1.47 8.58
CA LEU A 7 6.41 1.13 9.59
C LEU A 7 6.25 2.31 10.52
N ALA A 8 5.01 2.76 10.74
CA ALA A 8 4.72 3.88 11.63
C ALA A 8 3.54 3.57 12.55
N LEU A 9 3.64 3.98 13.81
CA LEU A 9 2.53 4.00 14.76
C LEU A 9 2.13 5.46 14.99
N VAL A 10 0.97 5.85 14.46
CA VAL A 10 0.45 7.23 14.54
C VAL A 10 -1.00 7.16 15.00
N ASP A 11 -1.37 7.95 16.00
CA ASP A 11 -2.74 7.98 16.54
C ASP A 11 -3.30 6.59 16.88
N ARG A 12 -2.43 5.73 17.42
CA ARG A 12 -2.71 4.31 17.76
C ARG A 12 -3.07 3.44 16.55
N GLN A 13 -2.81 3.90 15.34
CA GLN A 13 -2.94 3.13 14.11
C GLN A 13 -1.56 2.71 13.60
N LEU A 14 -1.41 1.44 13.29
CA LEU A 14 -0.21 0.90 12.66
C LEU A 14 -0.33 1.00 11.14
N ILE A 15 0.64 1.68 10.52
CA ILE A 15 0.70 1.91 9.09
C ILE A 15 1.92 1.16 8.54
N SER A 16 1.67 0.22 7.64
CA SER A 16 2.71 -0.41 6.81
C SER A 16 2.73 0.30 5.47
N ALA A 17 3.91 0.73 5.02
CA ALA A 17 4.04 1.54 3.82
C ALA A 17 5.05 0.97 2.82
N GLU A 18 4.76 1.24 1.54
CA GLU A 18 5.67 1.08 0.42
C GLU A 18 5.89 2.45 -0.23
N ALA A 19 7.14 2.82 -0.47
CA ALA A 19 7.53 4.06 -1.11
C ALA A 19 8.23 3.81 -2.45
N LYS A 20 7.83 4.52 -3.50
CA LYS A 20 8.43 4.42 -4.84
C LYS A 20 8.75 5.78 -5.44
N THR A 21 9.79 5.83 -6.25
CA THR A 21 10.01 6.97 -7.17
C THR A 21 9.25 6.80 -8.49
N THR A 22 8.64 5.64 -8.71
CA THR A 22 7.85 5.28 -9.89
C THR A 22 6.36 5.24 -9.57
N LYS A 23 5.53 5.27 -10.61
CA LYS A 23 4.06 5.17 -10.49
C LYS A 23 3.51 3.75 -10.55
N THR A 24 4.35 2.72 -10.59
CA THR A 24 3.92 1.32 -10.75
C THR A 24 4.47 0.46 -9.62
N LEU A 25 3.65 -0.48 -9.14
CA LEU A 25 4.05 -1.43 -8.09
C LEU A 25 4.89 -2.60 -8.64
N GLY A 26 4.91 -2.78 -9.96
CA GLY A 26 5.64 -3.83 -10.67
C GLY A 26 5.74 -3.51 -12.17
N LYS A 27 6.64 -4.18 -12.88
CA LYS A 27 6.93 -3.87 -14.29
C LYS A 27 5.90 -4.47 -15.25
N ASN A 28 5.25 -5.55 -14.83
CA ASN A 28 4.21 -6.24 -15.60
C ASN A 28 3.05 -6.66 -14.68
N ARG A 29 2.00 -7.24 -15.27
CA ARG A 29 0.79 -7.64 -14.53
C ARG A 29 1.07 -8.64 -13.40
N ALA A 30 1.89 -9.65 -13.66
CA ALA A 30 2.19 -10.69 -12.67
C ALA A 30 2.98 -10.10 -11.49
N GLU A 31 4.00 -9.29 -11.78
CA GLU A 31 4.80 -8.61 -10.77
C GLU A 31 3.98 -7.62 -9.93
N ARG A 32 3.04 -6.89 -10.53
CA ARG A 32 2.16 -5.97 -9.79
C ARG A 32 1.31 -6.71 -8.76
N MET A 33 0.69 -7.83 -9.15
CA MET A 33 -0.12 -8.63 -8.24
C MET A 33 0.73 -9.31 -7.16
N ASP A 34 1.91 -9.82 -7.51
CA ASP A 34 2.84 -10.41 -6.53
C ASP A 34 3.31 -9.36 -5.51
N ALA A 35 3.67 -8.16 -5.95
CA ALA A 35 4.03 -7.06 -5.07
C ALA A 35 2.86 -6.64 -4.16
N ALA A 36 1.63 -6.61 -4.69
CA ALA A 36 0.44 -6.33 -3.90
C ALA A 36 0.23 -7.37 -2.79
N ARG A 37 0.30 -8.65 -3.13
CA ARG A 37 0.17 -9.76 -2.16
C ARG A 37 1.23 -9.70 -1.07
N LYS A 38 2.47 -9.33 -1.40
CA LYS A 38 3.54 -9.16 -0.40
C LYS A 38 3.21 -8.07 0.61
N ARG A 39 2.61 -6.96 0.18
CA ARG A 39 2.21 -5.84 1.06
C ARG A 39 1.05 -6.24 1.95
N VAL A 40 0.06 -6.93 1.39
CA VAL A 40 -1.06 -7.49 2.15
C VAL A 40 -0.58 -8.51 3.19
N LEU A 41 0.35 -9.40 2.81
CA LEU A 41 0.95 -10.36 3.75
C LEU A 41 1.71 -9.64 4.87
N SER A 42 2.47 -8.58 4.55
CA SER A 42 3.13 -7.75 5.57
C SER A 42 2.12 -7.15 6.53
N ALA A 43 1.07 -6.52 6.01
CA ALA A 43 0.02 -5.90 6.80
C ALA A 43 -0.71 -6.90 7.69
N LYS A 44 -1.00 -8.11 7.19
CA LYS A 44 -1.60 -9.20 7.95
C LYS A 44 -0.71 -9.64 9.10
N LEU A 45 0.58 -9.87 8.86
CA LEU A 45 1.54 -10.27 9.90
C LEU A 45 1.70 -9.21 10.99
N LEU A 46 1.59 -7.93 10.60
CA LEU A 46 1.74 -6.80 11.50
C LEU A 46 0.43 -6.38 12.17
N VAL A 47 -0.72 -6.92 11.72
CA VAL A 47 -2.06 -6.45 12.10
C VAL A 47 -2.17 -4.93 11.86
N ALA A 48 -1.68 -4.48 10.70
CA ALA A 48 -1.69 -3.07 10.33
C ALA A 48 -3.12 -2.58 10.06
N ASP A 49 -3.42 -1.36 10.50
CA ASP A 49 -4.68 -0.68 10.24
C ASP A 49 -4.72 -0.07 8.84
N GLN A 50 -3.56 0.25 8.27
CA GLN A 50 -3.42 0.86 6.96
C GLN A 50 -2.27 0.26 6.16
N ILE A 51 -2.48 0.17 4.83
CA ILE A 51 -1.42 0.00 3.85
C ILE A 51 -1.28 1.32 3.09
N ALA A 52 -0.13 1.99 3.20
CA ALA A 52 0.15 3.19 2.45
C ALA A 52 0.99 2.89 1.20
N LEU A 53 0.49 3.30 0.03
CA LEU A 53 1.29 3.39 -1.19
C LEU A 53 1.71 4.83 -1.44
N ALA A 54 3.00 5.09 -1.29
CA ALA A 54 3.56 6.42 -1.41
C ALA A 54 4.45 6.55 -2.65
N THR A 55 4.29 7.62 -3.44
CA THR A 55 5.13 7.85 -4.62
C THR A 55 5.54 9.31 -4.80
N THR A 56 6.71 9.54 -5.39
CA THR A 56 7.15 10.87 -5.83
C THR A 56 6.44 11.33 -7.11
N GLN A 57 5.76 10.42 -7.83
CA GLN A 57 4.96 10.74 -9.00
C GLN A 57 3.63 11.39 -8.59
N ASP A 58 2.97 12.08 -9.50
CA ASP A 58 1.67 12.74 -9.25
C ASP A 58 0.50 11.76 -9.03
N SER A 59 0.66 10.53 -9.50
CA SER A 59 -0.36 9.50 -9.53
C SER A 59 0.25 8.11 -9.50
N TRP A 60 -0.54 7.14 -9.03
CA TRP A 60 -0.27 5.72 -9.25
C TRP A 60 -0.94 5.24 -10.54
N GLU A 61 -0.33 4.26 -11.20
CA GLU A 61 -0.99 3.51 -12.26
C GLU A 61 -2.22 2.81 -11.69
N ARG A 62 -3.38 3.02 -12.33
CA ARG A 62 -4.67 2.45 -11.94
C ARG A 62 -4.60 0.95 -11.60
N LEU A 63 -3.96 0.15 -12.45
CA LEU A 63 -3.82 -1.30 -12.22
C LEU A 63 -3.03 -1.65 -10.96
N SER A 64 -2.09 -0.81 -10.52
CA SER A 64 -1.36 -1.02 -9.27
C SER A 64 -2.28 -0.84 -8.06
N VAL A 65 -3.13 0.18 -8.08
CA VAL A 65 -4.14 0.43 -7.03
C VAL A 65 -5.22 -0.67 -7.05
N GLU A 66 -5.74 -1.04 -8.22
CA GLU A 66 -6.75 -2.10 -8.35
C GLU A 66 -6.23 -3.46 -7.84
N ASN A 67 -4.97 -3.81 -8.16
CA ASN A 67 -4.37 -5.04 -7.66
C ASN A 67 -4.18 -5.03 -6.14
N MET A 68 -3.88 -3.87 -5.53
CA MET A 68 -3.85 -3.74 -4.08
C MET A 68 -5.23 -3.97 -3.47
N LYS A 69 -6.27 -3.29 -3.97
CA LYS A 69 -7.65 -3.48 -3.50
C LYS A 69 -8.06 -4.96 -3.60
N SER A 70 -7.86 -5.56 -4.78
CA SER A 70 -8.15 -6.98 -5.01
C SER A 70 -7.37 -7.92 -4.10
N ALA A 71 -6.11 -7.60 -3.76
CA ALA A 71 -5.31 -8.42 -2.85
C ALA A 71 -5.79 -8.30 -1.39
N ILE A 72 -6.21 -7.11 -0.95
CA ILE A 72 -6.80 -6.89 0.38
C ILE A 72 -8.12 -7.67 0.49
N ASP A 73 -8.98 -7.55 -0.52
CA ASP A 73 -10.29 -8.20 -0.56
C ASP A 73 -10.21 -9.74 -0.62
N ALA A 74 -9.18 -10.27 -1.28
CA ALA A 74 -8.97 -11.70 -1.43
C ALA A 74 -8.36 -12.37 -0.17
N GLU A 75 -7.78 -11.59 0.74
CA GLU A 75 -7.13 -12.12 1.94
C GLU A 75 -8.16 -12.38 3.06
N THR A 76 -7.93 -13.43 3.84
CA THR A 76 -8.73 -13.69 5.05
C THR A 76 -8.07 -13.02 6.25
N TRP A 77 -8.83 -12.20 6.99
CA TRP A 77 -8.33 -11.44 8.13
C TRP A 77 -8.74 -12.13 9.44
N ASP A 78 -7.97 -13.14 9.83
CA ASP A 78 -8.24 -13.94 11.04
C ASP A 78 -8.10 -13.14 12.34
N THR A 79 -7.35 -12.04 12.29
CA THR A 79 -7.10 -11.11 13.39
C THR A 79 -7.16 -9.67 12.90
N GLY A 80 -7.91 -8.82 13.60
CA GLY A 80 -8.10 -7.43 13.22
C GLY A 80 -9.08 -7.24 12.05
N ALA A 81 -9.24 -6.00 11.61
CA ALA A 81 -9.99 -5.67 10.40
C ALA A 81 -9.07 -5.67 9.18
N ALA A 82 -9.65 -5.78 7.98
CA ALA A 82 -8.91 -5.51 6.75
C ALA A 82 -8.36 -4.06 6.78
N PRO A 83 -7.10 -3.84 6.40
CA PRO A 83 -6.49 -2.52 6.41
C PRO A 83 -7.10 -1.64 5.33
N ARG A 84 -7.16 -0.33 5.60
CA ARG A 84 -7.51 0.65 4.57
C ARG A 84 -6.33 0.92 3.66
N LEU A 85 -6.60 1.09 2.36
CA LEU A 85 -5.59 1.48 1.38
C LEU A 85 -5.46 3.00 1.36
N ARG A 86 -4.29 3.52 1.74
CA ARG A 86 -3.96 4.95 1.68
C ARG A 86 -3.04 5.22 0.51
N ILE A 87 -3.32 6.27 -0.25
CA ILE A 87 -2.56 6.69 -1.43
C ILE A 87 -1.94 8.04 -1.15
N VAL A 88 -0.61 8.10 -1.24
CA VAL A 88 0.16 9.33 -1.09
C VAL A 88 0.95 9.59 -2.38
N THR A 89 0.75 10.72 -3.03
CA THR A 89 1.42 11.08 -4.29
C THR A 89 2.07 12.46 -4.21
N GLY A 90 2.99 12.76 -5.10
CA GLY A 90 3.74 14.02 -5.11
C GLY A 90 4.73 14.15 -3.95
N LEU A 91 5.20 13.03 -3.37
CA LEU A 91 6.18 13.07 -2.29
C LEU A 91 7.43 13.86 -2.68
N GLY A 92 7.84 14.78 -1.80
CA GLY A 92 8.99 15.66 -2.03
C GLY A 92 8.71 16.87 -2.91
N THR A 93 7.45 17.10 -3.30
CA THR A 93 7.01 18.30 -4.02
C THR A 93 6.26 19.26 -3.10
N GLU A 94 5.91 20.45 -3.61
CA GLU A 94 5.13 21.46 -2.88
C GLU A 94 3.66 21.05 -2.66
N SER A 95 3.13 20.11 -3.44
CA SER A 95 1.74 19.67 -3.39
C SER A 95 1.66 18.16 -3.25
N ILE A 96 1.32 17.70 -2.05
CA ILE A 96 1.14 16.29 -1.74
C ILE A 96 -0.36 15.99 -1.77
N THR A 97 -0.74 14.92 -2.47
CA THR A 97 -2.07 14.33 -2.34
C THR A 97 -1.99 13.17 -1.36
N ASP A 98 -2.92 13.12 -0.42
CA ASP A 98 -2.99 12.10 0.62
C ASP A 98 -4.45 11.74 0.87
N GLU A 99 -4.86 10.57 0.41
CA GLU A 99 -6.25 10.14 0.43
C GLU A 99 -6.39 8.64 0.69
N PHE A 100 -7.56 8.22 1.16
CA PHE A 100 -7.89 6.81 1.21
C PHE A 100 -8.52 6.38 -0.11
N ALA A 101 -7.99 5.31 -0.69
CA ALA A 101 -8.57 4.65 -1.84
C ALA A 101 -9.61 3.62 -1.38
N ASP A 102 -10.56 4.06 -0.57
CA ASP A 102 -11.76 3.27 -0.25
C ASP A 102 -12.55 2.96 -1.55
#